data_AF-A0A160DSX8-F1
#
_entry.id   AF-A0A160DSX8-F1
#
_cell.length_a   1.000
_cell.length_b   1.000
_cell.length_c   1.000
_cell.angle_alpha   90.00
_cell.angle_beta   90.00
_cell.angle_gamma   90.00
#
_symmetry.space_group_name_H-M   'P 1'
#
loop_
_entity.id
_entity.type
_entity.pdbx_description
1 polymer ?
#
loop_
_entity_poly.entity_id
_entity_poly.type
_entity_poly.pdbx_seq_one_letter_code
_entity_poly.pdbx_strand_id
1 'polypeptide(L)'
;MSIQRLVVRRRDGGSVQAHLRTWSRFTLGTLLISPPWRTTMIPKNTICLWFDGTALEAATFYAKTFPDSEVKAVHHAPGDYPAGKQGDVLTVEFTVLGVPCLGLNGGPGIKHSEAFSFQVATDDQAETDRLWNAIVGNGGQESACGWCKDKWGLSWQITPRTLTEAFTSPDRAAAKRAFDAMMTMRRIDVAAIEAARRG
;
A
#
# COMPACT_ATOMS: atom_id res chain seq x y z
N MET A 1 -37.61 -36.87 24.02
CA MET A 1 -37.01 -36.03 22.96
C MET A 1 -38.12 -35.19 22.35
N SER A 2 -38.09 -33.89 22.63
CA SER A 2 -39.10 -32.94 22.14
C SER A 2 -38.71 -32.52 20.72
N ILE A 3 -39.56 -32.80 19.74
CA ILE A 3 -39.36 -32.40 18.34
C ILE A 3 -39.96 -31.00 18.20
N GLN A 4 -39.11 -29.97 18.17
CA GLN A 4 -39.52 -28.63 17.78
C GLN A 4 -39.85 -28.63 16.28
N ARG A 5 -41.11 -28.34 15.93
CA ARG A 5 -41.53 -28.08 14.55
C ARG A 5 -41.07 -26.68 14.15
N LEU A 6 -40.05 -26.59 13.31
CA LEU A 6 -39.68 -25.34 12.64
C LEU A 6 -40.68 -25.07 11.49
N VAL A 7 -41.57 -24.10 11.68
CA VAL A 7 -42.51 -23.66 10.63
C VAL A 7 -41.82 -22.60 9.79
N VAL A 8 -41.35 -22.96 8.60
CA VAL A 8 -40.88 -22.00 7.60
C VAL A 8 -42.06 -21.67 6.68
N ARG A 9 -42.59 -20.43 6.79
CA ARG A 9 -43.62 -19.92 5.87
C ARG A 9 -42.95 -19.30 4.63
N ARG A 10 -43.33 -19.75 3.43
CA ARG A 10 -43.07 -19.03 2.17
C ARG A 10 -44.04 -17.85 2.05
N ARG A 11 -43.63 -16.79 1.33
CA ARG A 11 -44.31 -15.48 1.29
C ARG A 11 -45.44 -15.41 0.25
N ASP A 12 -45.76 -16.53 -0.37
CA ASP A 12 -46.50 -16.65 -1.60
C ASP A 12 -47.37 -17.92 -1.57
N GLY A 13 -48.23 -18.02 -0.54
CA GLY A 13 -49.58 -18.62 -0.55
C GLY A 13 -49.86 -20.03 -1.09
N GLY A 14 -48.88 -20.76 -1.63
CA GLY A 14 -49.09 -22.04 -2.31
C GLY A 14 -48.58 -23.22 -1.48
N SER A 15 -49.45 -24.19 -1.19
CA SER A 15 -49.07 -25.49 -0.61
C SER A 15 -48.84 -26.50 -1.74
N VAL A 16 -47.67 -27.14 -1.78
CA VAL A 16 -47.40 -28.30 -2.64
C VAL A 16 -46.99 -29.46 -1.74
N GLN A 17 -47.76 -30.55 -1.76
CA GLN A 17 -47.41 -31.81 -1.10
C GLN A 17 -46.25 -32.46 -1.86
N ALA A 18 -45.10 -32.60 -1.22
CA ALA A 18 -43.99 -33.39 -1.73
C ALA A 18 -43.92 -34.73 -0.98
N HIS A 19 -44.15 -35.83 -1.70
CA HIS A 19 -43.88 -37.18 -1.23
C HIS A 19 -42.37 -37.37 -1.04
N LEU A 20 -41.95 -37.67 0.19
CA LEU A 20 -40.58 -38.09 0.50
C LEU A 20 -40.32 -39.47 -0.11
N ARG A 21 -39.60 -39.51 -1.23
CA ARG A 21 -38.84 -40.70 -1.64
C ARG A 21 -37.38 -40.48 -1.26
N THR A 22 -36.94 -41.27 -0.30
CA THR A 22 -35.54 -41.46 0.11
C THR A 22 -34.66 -41.74 -1.09
N TRP A 23 -33.67 -40.88 -1.35
CA TRP A 23 -32.51 -41.21 -2.17
C TRP A 23 -31.23 -40.79 -1.46
N SER A 24 -30.29 -41.71 -1.55
CA SER A 24 -29.02 -41.81 -0.85
C SER A 24 -28.06 -40.65 -1.16
N ARG A 25 -27.23 -40.35 -0.17
CA ARG A 25 -25.97 -39.59 -0.18
C ARG A 25 -25.43 -39.23 -1.57
N PHE A 26 -25.44 -37.93 -1.88
CA PHE A 26 -24.45 -37.31 -2.74
C PHE A 26 -23.87 -36.10 -2.02
N THR A 27 -22.61 -36.20 -1.64
CA THR A 27 -21.80 -35.10 -1.13
C THR A 27 -21.54 -34.15 -2.32
N LEU A 28 -22.30 -33.07 -2.43
CA LEU A 28 -21.97 -32.00 -3.37
C LEU A 28 -20.85 -31.15 -2.76
N GLY A 29 -19.61 -31.48 -3.10
CA GLY A 29 -18.51 -30.53 -2.98
C GLY A 29 -18.78 -29.38 -3.95
N THR A 30 -19.04 -28.20 -3.41
CA THR A 30 -19.12 -26.97 -4.20
C THR A 30 -17.74 -26.66 -4.76
N LEU A 31 -17.44 -27.22 -5.93
CA LEU A 31 -16.31 -26.80 -6.75
C LEU A 31 -16.63 -25.37 -7.20
N LEU A 32 -16.03 -24.37 -6.55
CA LEU A 32 -16.05 -22.98 -7.02
C LEU A 32 -15.22 -22.91 -8.30
N ILE A 33 -15.84 -23.28 -9.42
CA ILE A 33 -15.28 -23.05 -10.75
C ILE A 33 -15.27 -21.53 -10.94
N SER A 34 -14.12 -20.91 -10.66
CA SER A 34 -13.89 -19.52 -11.03
C SER A 34 -14.00 -19.41 -12.56
N PRO A 35 -14.77 -18.47 -13.11
CA PRO A 35 -14.92 -18.35 -14.55
C PRO A 35 -13.57 -17.96 -15.21
N PRO A 36 -13.33 -18.39 -16.47
CA PRO A 36 -12.03 -18.28 -17.15
C PRO A 36 -11.61 -16.86 -17.55
N TRP A 37 -12.40 -15.83 -17.20
CA TRP A 37 -12.09 -14.43 -17.49
C TRP A 37 -11.51 -13.70 -16.27
N ARG A 38 -10.69 -14.33 -15.41
CA ARG A 38 -9.91 -13.54 -14.44
C ARG A 38 -8.85 -12.70 -15.17
N THR A 39 -9.31 -11.72 -15.95
CA THR A 39 -8.67 -10.46 -16.27
C THR A 39 -7.96 -10.02 -15.00
N THR A 40 -6.68 -9.68 -15.10
CA THR A 40 -5.95 -8.97 -14.06
C THR A 40 -6.88 -7.89 -13.50
N MET A 41 -7.44 -8.10 -12.31
CA MET A 41 -8.51 -7.23 -11.81
C MET A 41 -7.88 -5.89 -11.51
N ILE A 42 -8.30 -4.85 -12.23
CA ILE A 42 -7.93 -3.47 -11.92
C ILE A 42 -8.31 -3.23 -10.45
N PRO A 43 -7.36 -2.83 -9.58
CA PRO A 43 -7.64 -2.59 -8.19
C PRO A 43 -8.76 -1.57 -8.01
N LYS A 44 -9.61 -1.76 -6.99
CA LYS A 44 -10.71 -0.84 -6.71
C LYS A 44 -10.21 0.56 -6.32
N ASN A 45 -9.00 0.63 -5.76
CA ASN A 45 -8.31 1.86 -5.40
C ASN A 45 -6.85 1.77 -5.87
N THR A 46 -6.36 2.81 -6.52
CA THR A 46 -4.98 2.92 -7.04
C THR A 46 -4.44 4.30 -6.70
N ILE A 47 -3.24 4.36 -6.14
CA ILE A 47 -2.59 5.64 -5.83
C ILE A 47 -1.99 6.21 -7.13
N CYS A 48 -2.53 7.33 -7.60
CA CYS A 48 -2.01 8.01 -8.79
C CYS A 48 -0.99 9.08 -8.39
N LEU A 49 0.24 8.96 -8.90
CA LEU A 49 1.36 9.86 -8.63
C LEU A 49 1.76 10.58 -9.91
N TRP A 50 1.87 11.90 -9.84
CA TRP A 50 2.25 12.75 -10.97
C TRP A 50 3.77 12.77 -11.19
N PHE A 51 4.20 12.72 -12.44
CA PHE A 51 5.60 12.82 -12.85
C PHE A 51 5.77 13.73 -14.06
N ASP A 52 6.98 14.27 -14.20
CA ASP A 52 7.43 14.99 -15.39
C ASP A 52 8.27 14.04 -16.25
N GLY A 53 7.61 13.29 -17.14
CA GLY A 53 8.25 12.37 -18.10
C GLY A 53 8.98 11.15 -17.51
N THR A 54 9.04 10.99 -16.19
CA THR A 54 9.96 10.08 -15.49
C THR A 54 9.26 8.96 -14.70
N ALA A 55 7.96 8.73 -14.92
CA ALA A 55 7.19 7.71 -14.20
C ALA A 55 7.81 6.29 -14.24
N LEU A 56 8.34 5.86 -15.40
CA LEU A 56 8.96 4.54 -15.54
C LEU A 56 10.28 4.43 -14.77
N GLU A 57 11.06 5.51 -14.75
CA GLU A 57 12.30 5.59 -13.98
C GLU A 57 12.00 5.44 -12.48
N ALA A 58 11.00 6.18 -11.99
CA ALA A 58 10.55 6.14 -10.61
C ALA A 58 10.05 4.74 -10.22
N ALA A 59 9.12 4.19 -10.99
CA ALA A 59 8.57 2.86 -10.76
C ALA A 59 9.67 1.77 -10.73
N THR A 60 10.65 1.86 -11.63
CA THR A 60 11.79 0.93 -11.68
C THR A 60 12.70 1.07 -10.45
N PHE A 61 12.94 2.30 -9.99
CA PHE A 61 13.69 2.54 -8.77
C PHE A 61 12.97 1.96 -7.55
N TYR A 62 11.66 2.18 -7.41
CA TYR A 62 10.89 1.65 -6.29
C TYR A 62 10.88 0.12 -6.28
N ALA A 63 10.66 -0.51 -7.44
CA ALA A 63 10.71 -1.97 -7.60
C ALA A 63 12.04 -2.60 -7.18
N LYS A 64 13.16 -1.90 -7.40
CA LYS A 64 14.50 -2.36 -6.98
C LYS A 64 14.81 -2.09 -5.51
N THR A 65 14.17 -1.08 -4.92
CA THR A 65 14.52 -0.56 -3.59
C THR A 65 13.71 -1.25 -2.49
N PHE A 66 12.40 -1.40 -2.73
CA PHE A 66 11.45 -1.89 -1.75
C PHE A 66 11.07 -3.35 -2.01
N PRO A 67 10.86 -4.17 -0.96
CA PRO A 67 10.29 -5.50 -1.14
C PRO A 67 8.84 -5.39 -1.67
N ASP A 68 8.31 -6.49 -2.21
CA ASP A 68 6.94 -6.59 -2.72
C ASP A 68 6.53 -5.43 -3.66
N SER A 69 7.48 -5.03 -4.50
CA SER A 69 7.36 -3.88 -5.39
C SER A 69 7.80 -4.30 -6.79
N GLU A 70 6.97 -4.04 -7.79
CA GLU A 70 7.32 -4.38 -9.18
C GLU A 70 6.65 -3.43 -10.17
N VAL A 71 7.28 -3.26 -11.33
CA VAL A 71 6.66 -2.63 -12.49
C VAL A 71 5.74 -3.65 -13.15
N LYS A 72 4.47 -3.30 -13.33
CA LYS A 72 3.42 -4.20 -13.85
C LYS A 72 3.20 -4.00 -15.35
N ALA A 73 2.98 -2.75 -15.78
CA ALA A 73 2.66 -2.43 -17.17
C ALA A 73 3.09 -1.00 -17.52
N VAL A 74 3.41 -0.80 -18.80
CA VAL A 74 3.74 0.51 -19.36
C VAL A 74 2.76 0.80 -20.50
N HIS A 75 2.02 1.89 -20.37
CA HIS A 75 1.02 2.30 -21.35
C HIS A 75 1.47 3.56 -22.07
N HIS A 76 1.46 3.51 -23.39
CA HIS A 76 1.87 4.62 -24.24
C HIS A 76 0.68 5.48 -24.65
N ALA A 77 0.91 6.78 -24.85
CA ALA A 77 -0.12 7.73 -25.22
C ALA A 77 -0.76 7.34 -26.57
N PRO A 78 -2.11 7.22 -26.65
CA PRO A 78 -2.79 6.89 -27.90
C PRO A 78 -2.90 8.09 -28.87
N GLY A 79 -2.48 9.27 -28.45
CA GLY A 79 -2.47 10.52 -29.21
C GLY A 79 -1.60 11.57 -28.51
N ASP A 80 -1.40 12.72 -29.14
CA ASP A 80 -0.69 13.85 -28.54
C ASP A 80 -1.45 14.42 -27.35
N TYR A 81 -0.73 14.98 -26.38
CA TYR A 81 -1.30 15.56 -25.16
C TYR A 81 -0.47 16.77 -24.68
N PRO A 82 -0.94 17.58 -23.72
CA PRO A 82 -0.26 18.84 -23.37
C PRO A 82 1.21 18.72 -22.95
N ALA A 83 1.64 17.54 -22.49
CA ALA A 83 3.00 17.30 -22.00
C ALA A 83 3.75 16.19 -22.75
N GLY A 84 3.27 15.76 -23.93
CA GLY A 84 3.95 14.73 -24.72
C GLY A 84 3.21 14.37 -26.02
N LYS A 85 3.69 13.34 -26.71
CA LYS A 85 3.21 12.94 -28.04
C LYS A 85 2.65 11.52 -28.04
N GLN A 86 1.93 11.18 -29.10
CA GLN A 86 1.52 9.80 -29.36
C GLN A 86 2.75 8.87 -29.31
N GLY A 87 2.62 7.75 -28.60
CA GLY A 87 3.68 6.76 -28.45
C GLY A 87 4.65 7.03 -27.31
N ASP A 88 4.62 8.18 -26.65
CA ASP A 88 5.37 8.41 -25.41
C ASP A 88 4.79 7.58 -24.26
N VAL A 89 5.59 7.25 -23.25
CA VAL A 89 5.08 6.62 -22.02
C VAL A 89 4.16 7.61 -21.30
N LEU A 90 2.88 7.26 -21.19
CA LEU A 90 1.86 8.09 -20.54
C LEU A 90 1.64 7.68 -19.09
N THR A 91 1.42 6.38 -18.86
CA THR A 91 1.24 5.84 -17.51
C THR A 91 2.02 4.57 -17.28
N VAL A 92 2.45 4.37 -16.05
CA VAL A 92 3.13 3.15 -15.60
C VAL A 92 2.38 2.58 -14.41
N GLU A 93 1.92 1.34 -14.52
CA GLU A 93 1.36 0.58 -13.40
C GLU A 93 2.50 -0.09 -12.64
N PHE A 94 2.49 0.05 -11.31
CA PHE A 94 3.48 -0.59 -10.45
C PHE A 94 2.92 -0.83 -9.05
N THR A 95 3.62 -1.63 -8.26
CA THR A 95 3.37 -1.76 -6.82
C THR A 95 4.53 -1.21 -6.02
N VAL A 96 4.22 -0.66 -4.84
CA VAL A 96 5.20 -0.33 -3.81
C VAL A 96 4.73 -0.94 -2.50
N LEU A 97 5.48 -1.89 -1.94
CA LEU A 97 5.16 -2.58 -0.69
C LEU A 97 3.72 -3.16 -0.74
N GLY A 98 3.36 -3.80 -1.84
CA GLY A 98 2.03 -4.36 -2.09
C GLY A 98 0.93 -3.34 -2.45
N VAL A 99 1.21 -2.04 -2.39
CA VAL A 99 0.23 -0.98 -2.71
C VAL A 99 0.18 -0.74 -4.22
N PRO A 100 -1.00 -0.83 -4.86
CA PRO A 100 -1.15 -0.55 -6.29
C PRO A 100 -1.04 0.96 -6.58
N CYS A 101 -0.14 1.29 -7.50
CA CYS A 101 0.17 2.66 -7.90
C CYS A 101 0.09 2.82 -9.42
N LEU A 102 -0.15 4.07 -9.84
CA LEU A 102 -0.11 4.52 -11.23
C LEU A 102 0.77 5.77 -11.30
N GLY A 103 1.86 5.73 -12.05
CA GLY A 103 2.67 6.89 -12.36
C GLY A 103 2.15 7.55 -13.64
N LEU A 104 1.77 8.82 -13.58
CA LEU A 104 1.25 9.59 -14.71
C LEU A 104 2.28 10.64 -15.16
N ASN A 105 2.75 10.54 -16.40
CA ASN A 105 3.60 11.55 -17.03
C ASN A 105 2.75 12.73 -17.52
N GLY A 106 2.52 13.71 -16.64
CA GLY A 106 1.68 14.88 -16.92
C GLY A 106 2.45 16.20 -17.12
N GLY A 107 3.78 16.18 -17.02
CA GLY A 107 4.64 17.35 -17.21
C GLY A 107 4.94 18.11 -15.91
N PRO A 108 5.68 19.23 -15.96
CA PRO A 108 6.25 19.91 -14.78
C PRO A 108 5.25 20.72 -13.93
N GLY A 109 3.97 20.75 -14.30
CA GLY A 109 2.98 21.68 -13.74
C GLY A 109 2.48 21.36 -12.32
N ILE A 110 2.69 20.14 -11.83
CA ILE A 110 2.22 19.69 -10.51
C ILE A 110 3.42 19.23 -9.69
N LYS A 111 3.56 19.79 -8.49
CA LYS A 111 4.63 19.45 -7.55
C LYS A 111 4.08 18.68 -6.37
N HIS A 112 4.83 17.67 -5.95
CA HIS A 112 4.57 16.96 -4.71
C HIS A 112 4.85 17.83 -3.49
N SER A 113 4.17 17.52 -2.39
CA SER A 113 4.38 18.11 -1.07
C SER A 113 4.14 17.07 -0.01
N GLU A 114 4.51 17.40 1.22
CA GLU A 114 4.33 16.58 2.42
C GLU A 114 2.85 16.25 2.73
N ALA A 115 1.90 16.88 2.03
CA ALA A 115 0.47 16.56 2.14
C ALA A 115 0.15 15.10 1.77
N PHE A 116 0.98 14.47 0.93
CA PHE A 116 0.96 13.03 0.69
C PHE A 116 2.34 12.45 0.99
N SER A 117 2.38 11.32 1.70
CA SER A 117 3.62 10.56 1.91
C SER A 117 3.35 9.07 2.06
N PHE A 118 4.32 8.25 1.65
CA PHE A 118 4.35 6.85 2.05
C PHE A 118 5.06 6.71 3.40
N GLN A 119 4.37 6.15 4.40
CA GLN A 119 5.03 5.73 5.64
C GLN A 119 5.39 4.25 5.55
N VAL A 120 6.68 3.97 5.62
CA VAL A 120 7.26 2.62 5.54
C VAL A 120 7.69 2.21 6.94
N ALA A 121 7.02 1.18 7.46
CA ALA A 121 7.39 0.56 8.72
C ALA A 121 8.65 -0.29 8.52
N THR A 122 9.69 -0.04 9.30
CA THR A 122 10.92 -0.84 9.29
C THR A 122 11.10 -1.62 10.58
N ASP A 123 11.72 -2.79 10.49
CA ASP A 123 11.83 -3.72 11.62
C ASP A 123 13.12 -3.53 12.42
N ASP A 124 14.20 -3.07 11.78
CA ASP A 124 15.48 -2.84 12.44
C ASP A 124 16.25 -1.62 11.87
N GLN A 125 17.40 -1.32 12.46
CA GLN A 125 18.25 -0.20 12.02
C GLN A 125 18.84 -0.43 10.63
N ALA A 126 19.17 -1.67 10.27
CA ALA A 126 19.80 -1.97 8.98
C ALA A 126 18.83 -1.71 7.84
N GLU A 127 17.57 -2.09 7.98
CA GLU A 127 16.52 -1.77 7.02
C GLU A 127 16.24 -0.26 6.97
N THR A 128 16.14 0.39 8.14
CA THR A 128 15.93 1.83 8.26
C THR A 128 17.02 2.60 7.50
N ASP A 129 18.29 2.25 7.72
CA ASP A 129 19.42 2.86 7.06
C ASP A 129 19.43 2.56 5.56
N ARG A 130 19.18 1.31 5.16
CA ARG A 130 19.16 0.91 3.74
C ARG A 130 18.12 1.71 2.96
N LEU A 131 16.89 1.79 3.44
CA LEU A 131 15.79 2.47 2.75
C LEU A 131 15.97 3.98 2.76
N TRP A 132 16.35 4.56 3.91
CA TRP A 132 16.65 5.98 4.01
C TRP A 132 17.75 6.39 3.02
N ASN A 133 18.88 5.67 3.04
CA ASN A 133 20.03 5.97 2.20
C ASN A 133 19.73 5.73 0.72
N ALA A 134 18.89 4.74 0.37
CA ALA A 134 18.49 4.53 -1.03
C ALA A 134 17.69 5.71 -1.58
N ILE A 135 16.73 6.23 -0.81
CA ILE A 135 15.90 7.37 -1.21
C ILE A 135 16.73 8.65 -1.31
N VAL A 136 17.45 8.99 -0.24
CA VAL A 136 18.24 10.22 -0.16
C VAL A 136 19.44 10.17 -1.12
N GLY A 137 20.12 9.03 -1.21
CA GLY A 137 21.30 8.84 -2.05
C GLY A 137 21.03 8.85 -3.56
N ASN A 138 19.78 8.62 -3.99
CA ASN A 138 19.38 8.68 -5.40
C ASN A 138 18.99 10.10 -5.86
N GLY A 139 19.56 11.15 -5.27
CA GLY A 139 19.20 12.54 -5.54
C GLY A 139 17.98 13.04 -4.76
N GLY A 140 17.64 12.36 -3.66
CA GLY A 140 16.63 12.79 -2.71
C GLY A 140 17.15 13.83 -1.70
N GLN A 141 16.34 14.11 -0.69
CA GLN A 141 16.62 15.10 0.35
C GLN A 141 16.21 14.58 1.73
N GLU A 142 17.04 14.82 2.73
CA GLU A 142 16.68 14.56 4.12
C GLU A 142 15.65 15.58 4.63
N SER A 143 14.78 15.14 5.53
CA SER A 143 13.95 15.99 6.37
C SER A 143 14.02 15.50 7.82
N ALA A 144 13.09 15.94 8.66
CA ALA A 144 13.07 15.65 10.10
C ALA A 144 12.21 14.43 10.45
N CYS A 145 12.45 13.83 11.61
CA CYS A 145 11.58 12.83 12.24
C CYS A 145 11.27 11.60 11.36
N GLY A 146 12.24 11.11 10.60
CA GLY A 146 12.08 9.98 9.69
C GLY A 146 11.51 10.36 8.31
N TRP A 147 11.24 11.65 8.06
CA TRP A 147 10.83 12.13 6.75
C TRP A 147 12.02 12.34 5.80
N CYS A 148 11.83 12.02 4.54
CA CYS A 148 12.71 12.37 3.43
C CYS A 148 11.91 12.58 2.14
N LYS A 149 12.55 13.10 1.10
CA LYS A 149 12.01 13.20 -0.26
C LYS A 149 12.88 12.42 -1.22
N ASP A 150 12.25 11.77 -2.21
CA ASP A 150 13.00 11.14 -3.30
C ASP A 150 13.37 12.15 -4.40
N LYS A 151 14.04 11.64 -5.45
CA LYS A 151 14.47 12.40 -6.63
C LYS A 151 13.33 13.16 -7.33
N TRP A 152 12.10 12.64 -7.25
CA TRP A 152 10.91 13.21 -7.89
C TRP A 152 10.12 14.13 -6.94
N GLY A 153 10.59 14.30 -5.70
CA GLY A 153 9.99 15.17 -4.70
C GLY A 153 8.85 14.53 -3.89
N LEU A 154 8.59 13.23 -4.08
CA LEU A 154 7.60 12.51 -3.25
C LEU A 154 8.12 12.34 -1.84
N SER A 155 7.24 12.56 -0.86
CA SER A 155 7.58 12.40 0.56
C SER A 155 7.48 10.95 1.01
N TRP A 156 8.47 10.54 1.80
CA TRP A 156 8.57 9.23 2.42
C TRP A 156 8.83 9.40 3.90
N GLN A 157 8.27 8.52 4.72
CA GLN A 157 8.58 8.41 6.14
C GLN A 157 9.14 7.02 6.39
N ILE A 158 10.44 6.92 6.68
CA ILE A 158 11.08 5.65 7.05
C ILE A 158 11.02 5.57 8.58
N THR A 159 10.03 4.83 9.07
CA THR A 159 9.59 4.88 10.47
C THR A 159 9.72 3.50 11.10
N PRO A 160 10.71 3.29 11.99
CA PRO A 160 10.83 2.01 12.70
C PRO A 160 9.60 1.71 13.53
N ARG A 161 9.16 0.44 13.57
CA ARG A 161 7.99 0.03 14.36
C ARG A 161 8.14 0.41 15.83
N THR A 162 9.35 0.30 16.38
CA THR A 162 9.65 0.73 17.75
C THR A 162 9.28 2.19 18.00
N LEU A 163 9.52 3.09 17.04
CA LEU A 163 9.18 4.51 17.19
C LEU A 163 7.68 4.68 17.26
N THR A 164 6.94 4.09 16.33
CA THR A 164 5.47 4.12 16.33
C THR A 164 4.92 3.63 17.65
N GLU A 165 5.33 2.44 18.09
CA GLU A 165 4.89 1.87 19.36
C GLU A 165 5.25 2.75 20.57
N ALA A 166 6.45 3.34 20.56
CA ALA A 166 6.93 4.17 21.65
C ALA A 166 6.08 5.44 21.81
N PHE A 167 5.88 6.24 20.76
CA PHE A 167 5.13 7.50 20.89
C PHE A 167 3.61 7.29 21.03
N THR A 168 3.08 6.15 20.58
CA THR A 168 1.67 5.78 20.80
C THR A 168 1.43 5.01 22.11
N SER A 169 2.47 4.79 22.92
CA SER A 169 2.35 4.04 24.17
C SER A 169 1.29 4.63 25.13
N PRO A 170 0.54 3.77 25.86
CA PRO A 170 -0.33 4.22 26.93
C PRO A 170 0.45 4.83 28.10
N ASP A 171 1.71 4.45 28.31
CA ASP A 171 2.63 5.17 29.19
C ASP A 171 3.01 6.51 28.55
N ARG A 172 2.32 7.57 28.96
CA ARG A 172 2.49 8.91 28.41
C ARG A 172 3.86 9.52 28.72
N ALA A 173 4.51 9.11 29.82
CA ALA A 173 5.84 9.60 30.15
C ALA A 173 6.89 8.97 29.23
N ALA A 174 6.83 7.65 29.01
CA ALA A 174 7.68 6.96 28.04
C ALA A 174 7.41 7.47 26.61
N ALA A 175 6.14 7.65 26.23
CA ALA A 175 5.78 8.19 24.93
C ALA A 175 6.35 9.59 24.70
N LYS A 176 6.29 10.46 25.72
CA LYS A 176 6.87 11.81 25.63
C LYS A 176 8.38 11.76 25.43
N ARG A 177 9.12 10.93 26.17
CA ARG A 177 10.59 10.81 26.02
C ARG A 177 10.97 10.35 24.61
N ALA A 178 10.28 9.34 24.08
CA ALA A 178 10.51 8.86 22.72
C ALA A 178 10.16 9.92 21.67
N PHE A 179 9.05 10.64 21.85
CA PHE A 179 8.65 11.73 20.97
C PHE A 179 9.68 12.88 20.99
N ASP A 180 10.11 13.33 22.18
CA ASP A 180 11.12 14.38 22.33
C ASP A 180 12.44 13.97 21.65
N ALA A 181 12.86 12.71 21.81
CA ALA A 181 14.05 12.19 21.13
C ALA A 181 13.89 12.21 19.60
N MET A 182 12.76 11.72 19.07
CA MET A 182 12.45 11.74 17.63
C MET A 182 12.52 13.15 17.03
N MET A 183 12.03 14.17 17.75
CA MET A 183 12.02 15.56 17.27
C MET A 183 13.42 16.13 16.97
N THR A 184 14.48 15.51 17.51
CA THR A 184 15.87 15.90 17.26
C THR A 184 16.50 15.18 16.07
N MET A 185 15.82 14.17 15.52
CA MET A 185 16.36 13.26 14.52
C MET A 185 15.98 13.67 13.10
N ARG A 186 16.84 13.30 12.15
CA ARG A 186 16.47 13.21 10.73
C ARG A 186 16.13 11.76 10.42
N ARG A 187 17.15 10.96 10.07
CA ARG A 187 17.03 9.50 10.10
C ARG A 187 16.83 9.03 11.54
N ILE A 188 15.94 8.07 11.75
CA ILE A 188 15.65 7.54 13.08
C ILE A 188 16.75 6.58 13.53
N ASP A 189 17.23 6.79 14.75
CA ASP A 189 18.09 5.86 15.48
C ASP A 189 17.19 5.00 16.41
N VAL A 190 17.03 3.73 16.04
CA VAL A 190 16.24 2.73 16.74
C VAL A 190 16.70 2.57 18.18
N ALA A 191 18.00 2.52 18.43
CA ALA A 191 18.56 2.29 19.76
C ALA A 191 18.35 3.50 20.68
N ALA A 192 18.48 4.72 20.14
CA ALA A 192 18.24 5.96 20.87
C ALA A 192 16.75 6.14 21.23
N ILE A 193 15.83 5.78 20.33
CA ILE A 193 14.39 5.76 20.63
C ILE A 193 14.07 4.77 21.74
N GLU A 194 14.63 3.56 21.66
CA GLU A 194 14.47 2.52 22.68
C GLU A 194 15.07 2.94 24.04
N ALA A 195 16.22 3.60 24.04
CA ALA A 195 16.83 4.15 25.25
C ALA A 195 15.95 5.24 25.88
N ALA A 196 15.47 6.20 25.08
CA ALA A 196 14.58 7.26 25.53
C ALA A 196 13.27 6.69 26.11
N ARG A 197 12.71 5.65 25.46
CA ARG A 197 11.52 4.95 25.94
C ARG A 197 11.73 4.35 27.34
N ARG A 198 12.88 3.72 27.61
CA ARG A 198 13.19 3.11 28.91
C ARG A 198 13.43 4.14 30.04
N GLY A 199 13.92 5.33 29.70
CA GLY A 199 14.21 6.39 30.66
C GLY A 199 15.66 6.38 31.12
#